data_AF-A0A060X9W5-F1
#
_entry.id   AF-A0A060X9W5-F1
#
_cell.length_a   1.000
_cell.length_b   1.000
_cell.length_c   1.000
_cell.angle_alpha   90.00
_cell.angle_beta   90.00
_cell.angle_gamma   90.00
#
_symmetry.space_group_name_H-M   'P 1'
#
loop_
_entity.id
_entity.type
_entity.pdbx_description
1 polymer ?
#
loop_
_entity_poly.entity_id
_entity_poly.type
_entity_poly.pdbx_seq_one_letter_code
_entity_poly.pdbx_strand_id
1 'polypeptide(L)'
;MYQSRCKNGVTGEGEMGRKCSNISIGDEVSFTISITAKQCPKMGKPETIKIKPLGFNEEVEITLNFICECDCHKDGIENSDICHNGNGTYECGACRCNEGRIGRQCECSTNEVTSEDLDKSCRKDNGTDICSNNGDCVCGTCECKKRENPEERYSGMFCECDNFNCDRSNNKLCGGHGHCECRVCICDANWTGSACDCSLDTTTCLASNKQICNGRGTCECGTCRCTDPKFQGPSCEICPTCPGVCAEHK
;
A
#
# COMPACT_ATOMS: atom_id res chain seq x y z
N MET A 1 -21.14 -21.26 -23.91
CA MET A 1 -21.22 -22.65 -23.41
C MET A 1 -22.61 -23.18 -23.74
N TYR A 2 -22.74 -24.46 -24.08
CA TYR A 2 -24.04 -25.10 -24.37
C TYR A 2 -24.25 -26.28 -23.41
N GLN A 3 -25.44 -26.37 -22.85
CA GLN A 3 -25.90 -27.51 -22.05
C GLN A 3 -27.28 -27.93 -22.54
N SER A 4 -27.47 -29.21 -22.81
CA SER A 4 -28.76 -29.78 -23.17
C SER A 4 -29.37 -30.51 -21.98
N ARG A 5 -30.70 -30.43 -21.86
CA ARG A 5 -31.52 -31.23 -20.96
C ARG A 5 -32.57 -31.95 -21.80
N CYS A 6 -32.27 -33.20 -22.09
CA CYS A 6 -33.07 -34.07 -22.92
C CYS A 6 -34.06 -34.88 -22.07
N LYS A 7 -34.87 -35.70 -22.74
CA LYS A 7 -35.81 -36.62 -22.09
C LYS A 7 -35.13 -37.51 -21.03
N ASN A 8 -35.88 -37.88 -19.99
CA ASN A 8 -35.43 -38.69 -18.85
C ASN A 8 -34.31 -38.06 -18.01
N GLY A 9 -34.15 -36.73 -18.06
CA GLY A 9 -33.14 -36.03 -17.27
C GLY A 9 -31.70 -36.18 -17.79
N VAL A 10 -31.53 -36.66 -19.02
CA VAL A 10 -30.21 -36.79 -19.64
C VAL A 10 -29.65 -35.41 -19.95
N THR A 11 -28.49 -35.08 -19.39
CA THR A 11 -27.80 -33.81 -19.61
C THR A 11 -26.55 -33.98 -20.46
N GLY A 12 -26.35 -33.09 -21.42
CA GLY A 12 -25.13 -33.02 -22.25
C GLY A 12 -24.40 -31.71 -22.06
N GLU A 13 -23.07 -31.73 -22.14
CA GLU A 13 -22.20 -30.55 -22.10
C GLU A 13 -21.28 -30.50 -23.35
N GLY A 14 -20.68 -29.35 -23.62
CA GLY A 14 -19.77 -29.16 -24.76
C GLY A 14 -20.48 -29.40 -26.10
N GLU A 15 -19.90 -30.24 -26.96
CA GLU A 15 -20.54 -30.62 -28.24
C GLU A 15 -21.79 -31.47 -28.06
N MET A 16 -21.85 -32.28 -27.00
CA MET A 16 -23.04 -33.09 -26.68
C MET A 16 -24.17 -32.23 -26.09
N GLY A 17 -23.83 -31.06 -25.53
CA GLY A 17 -24.79 -30.07 -25.04
C GLY A 17 -25.55 -29.32 -26.14
N ARG A 18 -25.23 -29.56 -27.42
CA ARG A 18 -25.89 -28.95 -28.59
C ARG A 18 -26.94 -29.84 -29.24
N LYS A 19 -27.17 -31.05 -28.73
CA LYS A 19 -28.11 -32.01 -29.31
C LYS A 19 -28.83 -32.83 -28.25
N CYS A 20 -29.97 -33.36 -28.63
CA CYS A 20 -30.69 -34.42 -27.93
C CYS A 20 -30.99 -35.55 -28.93
N SER A 21 -30.83 -36.79 -28.49
CA SER A 21 -31.11 -38.00 -29.29
C SER A 21 -32.34 -38.72 -28.76
N ASN A 22 -32.96 -39.57 -29.58
CA ASN A 22 -34.12 -40.39 -29.22
C ASN A 22 -35.37 -39.57 -28.81
N ILE A 23 -35.60 -38.47 -29.53
CA ILE A 23 -36.75 -37.57 -29.33
C ILE A 23 -37.88 -37.97 -30.28
N SER A 24 -39.10 -38.08 -29.76
CA SER A 24 -40.33 -38.38 -30.51
C SER A 24 -41.22 -37.14 -30.64
N ILE A 25 -42.21 -37.18 -31.54
CA ILE A 25 -43.21 -36.11 -31.67
C ILE A 25 -43.94 -35.93 -30.32
N GLY A 26 -43.97 -34.71 -29.81
CA GLY A 26 -44.59 -34.36 -28.52
C GLY A 26 -43.62 -34.34 -27.34
N ASP A 27 -42.36 -34.76 -27.51
CA ASP A 27 -41.33 -34.64 -26.47
C ASP A 27 -40.79 -33.21 -26.38
N GLU A 28 -40.57 -32.73 -25.15
CA GLU A 28 -39.96 -31.42 -24.87
C GLU A 28 -38.51 -31.57 -24.40
N VAL A 29 -37.63 -30.69 -24.88
CA VAL A 29 -36.22 -30.61 -24.46
C VAL A 29 -35.86 -29.15 -24.22
N SER A 30 -34.89 -28.90 -23.35
CA SER A 30 -34.42 -27.54 -23.07
C SER A 30 -32.91 -27.41 -23.26
N PHE A 31 -32.48 -26.25 -23.74
CA PHE A 31 -31.07 -25.91 -23.94
C PHE A 31 -30.73 -24.67 -23.12
N THR A 32 -29.66 -24.74 -22.35
CA THR A 32 -29.08 -23.60 -21.65
C THR A 32 -27.86 -23.12 -22.43
N ILE A 33 -27.87 -21.85 -22.81
CA ILE A 33 -26.87 -21.25 -23.70
C ILE A 33 -26.27 -20.04 -22.99
N SER A 34 -24.99 -20.10 -22.66
CA SER A 34 -24.25 -18.98 -22.06
C SER A 34 -23.48 -18.24 -23.15
N ILE A 35 -23.80 -16.94 -23.30
CA ILE A 35 -23.15 -16.02 -24.23
C ILE A 35 -22.26 -15.08 -23.41
N THR A 36 -21.02 -14.88 -23.84
CA THR A 36 -20.05 -14.03 -23.15
C THR A 36 -19.34 -13.16 -24.17
N ALA A 37 -19.48 -11.85 -24.03
CA ALA A 37 -18.71 -10.89 -24.81
C ALA A 37 -17.27 -10.84 -24.27
N LYS A 38 -16.28 -10.96 -25.16
CA LYS A 38 -14.85 -10.84 -24.78
C LYS A 38 -14.34 -9.40 -24.81
N GLN A 39 -14.96 -8.57 -25.63
CA GLN A 39 -14.57 -7.19 -25.85
C GLN A 39 -15.78 -6.36 -26.29
N CYS A 40 -15.66 -5.06 -26.15
CA CYS A 40 -16.64 -4.12 -26.67
C CYS A 40 -16.53 -3.98 -28.20
N PRO A 41 -17.65 -3.98 -28.95
CA PRO A 41 -17.65 -3.69 -30.38
C PRO A 41 -17.21 -2.25 -30.63
N LYS A 42 -16.41 -2.01 -31.66
CA LYS A 42 -15.81 -0.69 -31.98
C LYS A 42 -16.83 0.45 -32.22
N MET A 43 -18.11 0.14 -32.39
CA MET A 43 -19.15 1.13 -32.71
C MET A 43 -20.33 1.10 -31.73
N GLY A 44 -20.24 0.34 -30.63
CA GLY A 44 -21.35 0.19 -29.67
C GLY A 44 -22.66 -0.31 -30.27
N LYS A 45 -22.63 -0.84 -31.50
CA LYS A 45 -23.82 -1.30 -32.21
C LYS A 45 -24.32 -2.60 -31.57
N PRO A 46 -25.65 -2.75 -31.41
CA PRO A 46 -26.22 -4.02 -31.03
C PRO A 46 -25.82 -5.11 -32.03
N GLU A 47 -25.52 -6.31 -31.53
CA GLU A 47 -25.31 -7.49 -32.37
C GLU A 47 -26.46 -8.47 -32.19
N THR A 48 -26.87 -9.10 -33.28
CA THR A 48 -27.97 -10.06 -33.27
C THR A 48 -27.43 -11.47 -33.50
N ILE A 49 -27.76 -12.39 -32.60
CA ILE A 49 -27.49 -13.82 -32.74
C ILE A 49 -28.81 -14.54 -32.96
N LYS A 50 -28.88 -15.38 -33.99
CA LYS A 50 -30.03 -16.25 -34.26
C LYS A 50 -29.69 -17.68 -33.89
N ILE A 51 -30.54 -18.31 -33.09
CA ILE A 51 -30.41 -19.71 -32.69
C ILE A 51 -31.59 -20.47 -33.25
N LYS A 52 -31.31 -21.45 -34.12
CA LYS A 52 -32.33 -22.27 -34.76
C LYS A 52 -32.03 -23.76 -34.61
N PRO A 53 -33.05 -24.61 -34.42
CA PRO A 53 -32.90 -26.04 -34.58
C PRO A 53 -32.67 -26.36 -36.06
N LEU A 54 -31.80 -27.33 -36.35
CA LEU A 54 -31.63 -27.82 -37.72
C LEU A 54 -32.91 -28.52 -38.19
N GLY A 55 -33.41 -28.13 -39.36
CA GLY A 55 -34.63 -28.71 -39.97
C GLY A 55 -35.95 -28.05 -39.56
N PHE A 56 -35.90 -26.98 -38.77
CA PHE A 56 -37.05 -26.16 -38.40
C PHE A 56 -36.89 -24.73 -38.93
N ASN A 57 -38.01 -24.05 -39.15
CA ASN A 57 -38.03 -22.67 -39.66
C ASN A 57 -38.10 -21.65 -38.52
N GLU A 58 -38.48 -22.09 -37.32
CA GLU A 58 -38.53 -21.30 -36.11
C GLU A 58 -37.12 -20.98 -35.62
N GLU A 59 -36.91 -19.72 -35.22
CA GLU A 59 -35.65 -19.26 -34.67
C GLU A 59 -35.88 -18.36 -33.46
N VAL A 60 -34.91 -18.36 -32.56
CA VAL A 60 -34.82 -17.43 -31.44
C VAL A 60 -33.79 -16.37 -31.79
N GLU A 61 -34.24 -15.12 -31.83
CA GLU A 61 -33.39 -13.97 -32.07
C GLU A 61 -32.98 -13.32 -30.74
N ILE A 62 -31.67 -13.19 -30.51
CA ILE A 62 -31.08 -12.60 -29.31
C ILE A 62 -30.37 -11.32 -29.74
N THR A 63 -30.87 -10.17 -29.28
CA THR A 63 -30.22 -8.87 -29.47
C THR A 63 -29.31 -8.57 -28.29
N LEU A 64 -28.01 -8.48 -28.54
CA LEU A 64 -26.99 -8.14 -27.55
C LEU A 64 -26.72 -6.64 -27.58
N ASN A 65 -27.03 -5.97 -26.48
CA ASN A 65 -26.65 -4.58 -26.25
C ASN A 65 -25.40 -4.56 -25.35
N PHE A 66 -24.34 -3.94 -25.83
CA PHE A 66 -23.06 -3.88 -25.12
C PHE A 66 -22.98 -2.59 -24.30
N ILE A 67 -22.77 -2.74 -23.00
CA ILE A 67 -22.55 -1.62 -22.08
C ILE A 67 -21.03 -1.40 -22.00
N CYS A 68 -20.53 -0.46 -22.79
CA CYS A 68 -19.10 -0.22 -22.96
C CYS A 68 -18.60 1.06 -22.30
N GLU A 69 -19.50 2.01 -22.09
CA GLU A 69 -19.21 3.28 -21.42
C GLU A 69 -19.83 3.28 -20.03
N CYS A 70 -19.15 3.92 -19.09
CA CYS A 70 -19.70 4.22 -17.77
C CYS A 70 -20.73 5.35 -17.89
N ASP A 71 -21.83 5.27 -17.13
CA ASP A 71 -22.90 6.28 -17.22
C ASP A 71 -22.41 7.71 -16.91
N CYS A 72 -21.40 7.86 -16.04
CA CYS A 72 -20.81 9.15 -15.68
C CYS A 72 -20.08 9.87 -16.83
N HIS A 73 -19.82 9.21 -17.97
CA HIS A 73 -19.27 9.89 -19.15
C HIS A 73 -20.27 10.85 -19.79
N LYS A 74 -21.58 10.58 -19.67
CA LYS A 74 -22.63 11.41 -20.26
C LYS A 74 -22.72 12.80 -19.59
N ASP A 75 -22.34 12.86 -18.33
CA ASP A 75 -22.34 14.07 -17.50
C ASP A 75 -20.98 14.80 -17.55
N GLY A 76 -20.09 14.39 -18.44
CA GLY A 76 -18.77 15.00 -18.61
C GLY A 76 -18.87 16.47 -19.00
N ILE A 77 -18.09 17.31 -18.31
CA ILE A 77 -18.03 18.75 -18.59
C ILE A 77 -16.79 18.99 -19.46
N GLU A 78 -17.01 19.19 -20.76
CA GLU A 78 -15.94 19.56 -21.69
C GLU A 78 -15.33 20.92 -21.33
N ASN A 79 -14.01 21.05 -21.51
CA ASN A 79 -13.24 22.25 -21.17
C ASN A 79 -13.57 22.79 -19.76
N SER A 80 -13.64 21.88 -18.79
CA SER A 80 -13.95 22.23 -17.40
C SER A 80 -12.87 23.11 -16.79
N ASP A 81 -13.28 24.13 -16.03
CA ASP A 81 -12.36 24.98 -15.26
C ASP A 81 -11.54 24.17 -14.24
N ILE A 82 -12.09 23.06 -13.72
CA ILE A 82 -11.40 22.14 -12.80
C ILE A 82 -10.19 21.50 -13.48
N CYS A 83 -10.26 21.27 -14.80
CA CYS A 83 -9.18 20.71 -15.60
C CYS A 83 -8.27 21.83 -16.11
N HIS A 84 -7.74 22.60 -15.17
CA HIS A 84 -6.80 23.70 -15.41
C HIS A 84 -7.33 24.71 -16.43
N ASN A 85 -8.45 25.36 -16.09
CA ASN A 85 -9.06 26.42 -16.89
C ASN A 85 -9.38 25.98 -18.34
N GLY A 86 -9.94 24.78 -18.50
CA GLY A 86 -10.42 24.29 -19.79
C GLY A 86 -9.42 23.47 -20.61
N ASN A 87 -8.38 22.93 -19.98
CA ASN A 87 -7.40 22.04 -20.63
C ASN A 87 -7.81 20.55 -20.62
N GLY A 88 -9.06 20.24 -20.28
CA GLY A 88 -9.58 18.88 -20.34
C GLY A 88 -11.08 18.78 -20.08
N THR A 89 -11.60 17.56 -20.20
CA THR A 89 -12.97 17.19 -19.86
C THR A 89 -13.01 16.64 -18.44
N TYR A 90 -13.85 17.17 -17.56
CA TYR A 90 -14.05 16.60 -16.22
C TYR A 90 -15.18 15.57 -16.26
N GLU A 91 -14.86 14.30 -16.04
CA GLU A 91 -15.81 13.18 -16.10
C GLU A 91 -15.47 12.12 -15.06
N CYS A 92 -16.50 11.49 -14.48
CA CYS A 92 -16.32 10.39 -13.51
C CYS A 92 -15.38 10.70 -12.32
N GLY A 93 -15.25 11.98 -11.93
CA GLY A 93 -14.40 12.42 -10.81
C GLY A 93 -12.94 12.74 -11.18
N ALA A 94 -12.57 12.66 -12.46
CA ALA A 94 -11.21 12.90 -12.94
C ALA A 94 -11.18 13.79 -14.20
N CYS A 95 -10.02 14.33 -14.54
CA CYS A 95 -9.81 15.09 -15.77
C CYS A 95 -9.25 14.19 -16.87
N ARG A 96 -9.94 14.15 -18.02
CA ARG A 96 -9.42 13.64 -19.29
C ARG A 96 -8.81 14.81 -20.05
N CYS A 97 -7.47 14.89 -20.04
CA CYS A 97 -6.74 16.02 -20.59
C CYS A 97 -6.77 16.10 -22.12
N ASN A 98 -6.75 17.33 -22.63
CA ASN A 98 -6.60 17.61 -24.05
C ASN A 98 -5.22 17.16 -24.53
N GLU A 99 -5.08 16.98 -25.85
CA GLU A 99 -3.80 16.61 -26.46
C GLU A 99 -2.70 17.61 -26.05
N GLY A 100 -1.57 17.08 -25.61
CA GLY A 100 -0.44 17.89 -25.15
C GLY A 100 -0.50 18.37 -23.69
N ARG A 101 -1.49 17.94 -22.91
CA ARG A 101 -1.62 18.24 -21.48
C ARG A 101 -1.59 16.98 -20.62
N ILE A 102 -0.95 17.07 -19.46
CA ILE A 102 -0.83 15.99 -18.47
C ILE A 102 -1.00 16.54 -17.05
N GLY A 103 -1.10 15.64 -16.07
CA GLY A 103 -1.36 15.97 -14.68
C GLY A 103 -2.79 15.65 -14.27
N ARG A 104 -3.06 15.69 -12.97
CA ARG A 104 -4.37 15.29 -12.41
C ARG A 104 -5.49 16.24 -12.85
N GLN A 105 -5.14 17.50 -13.06
CA GLN A 105 -6.00 18.59 -13.50
C GLN A 105 -5.56 19.16 -14.84
N CYS A 106 -4.71 18.48 -15.62
CA CYS A 106 -4.19 18.97 -16.91
C CYS A 106 -3.33 20.25 -16.78
N GLU A 107 -2.68 20.40 -15.64
CA GLU A 107 -1.88 21.55 -15.24
C GLU A 107 -0.53 21.64 -15.98
N CYS A 108 0.00 20.53 -16.50
CA CYS A 108 1.30 20.47 -17.16
C CYS A 108 1.18 20.28 -18.67
N SER A 109 2.24 20.66 -19.40
CA SER A 109 2.39 20.45 -20.85
C SER A 109 3.28 19.24 -21.15
N THR A 110 2.95 18.44 -22.16
CA THR A 110 3.75 17.27 -22.59
C THR A 110 5.09 17.64 -23.20
N ASN A 111 5.30 18.92 -23.54
CA ASN A 111 6.59 19.40 -24.05
C ASN A 111 7.69 19.40 -22.98
N GLU A 112 7.32 19.23 -21.71
CA GLU A 112 8.25 19.19 -20.57
C GLU A 112 8.54 17.76 -20.10
N VAL A 113 7.64 16.79 -20.33
CA VAL A 113 7.80 15.39 -19.88
C VAL A 113 6.88 14.46 -20.69
N THR A 114 7.35 13.27 -21.11
CA THR A 114 6.45 12.24 -21.66
C THR A 114 5.67 11.54 -20.55
N SER A 115 4.45 11.04 -20.83
CA SER A 115 3.59 10.40 -19.82
C SER A 115 4.20 9.13 -19.22
N GLU A 116 5.05 8.41 -19.97
CA GLU A 116 5.79 7.24 -19.48
C GLU A 116 6.99 7.63 -18.59
N ASP A 117 7.48 8.87 -18.72
CA ASP A 117 8.56 9.41 -17.90
C ASP A 117 8.05 10.05 -16.61
N LEU A 118 6.78 10.48 -16.55
CA LEU A 118 6.18 11.11 -15.37
C LEU A 118 6.07 10.14 -14.17
N ASP A 119 5.57 8.93 -14.44
CA ASP A 119 5.46 7.86 -13.43
C ASP A 119 6.83 7.37 -12.95
N LYS A 120 7.84 7.38 -13.83
CA LYS A 120 9.24 7.12 -13.44
C LYS A 120 9.83 8.25 -12.62
N SER A 121 9.49 9.50 -12.93
CA SER A 121 10.04 10.68 -12.25
C SER A 121 9.54 10.80 -10.80
N CYS A 122 8.38 10.22 -10.49
CA CYS A 122 7.80 10.19 -9.14
C CYS A 122 7.98 8.85 -8.41
N ARG A 123 8.75 7.91 -8.97
CA ARG A 123 9.11 6.65 -8.30
C ARG A 123 10.62 6.62 -8.08
N LYS A 124 11.05 6.17 -6.90
CA LYS A 124 12.47 5.99 -6.60
C LYS A 124 13.07 4.86 -7.42
N ASP A 125 12.34 3.76 -7.52
CA ASP A 125 12.68 2.58 -8.31
C ASP A 125 11.41 1.81 -8.70
N ASN A 126 11.53 0.87 -9.64
CA ASN A 126 10.39 0.09 -10.17
C ASN A 126 9.67 -0.77 -9.10
N GLY A 127 10.26 -0.97 -7.91
CA GLY A 127 9.65 -1.67 -6.79
C GLY A 127 8.91 -0.76 -5.81
N THR A 128 9.02 0.56 -5.96
CA THR A 128 8.40 1.54 -5.05
C THR A 128 7.13 2.14 -5.63
N ASP A 129 6.17 2.43 -4.75
CA ASP A 129 4.96 3.17 -5.11
C ASP A 129 5.27 4.62 -5.51
N ILE A 130 4.41 5.19 -6.36
CA ILE A 130 4.48 6.62 -6.73
C ILE A 130 4.45 7.46 -5.45
N CYS A 131 5.44 8.34 -5.30
CA CYS A 131 5.61 9.20 -4.13
C CYS A 131 5.52 8.43 -2.79
N SER A 132 5.99 7.18 -2.78
CA SER A 132 5.98 6.29 -1.61
C SER A 132 4.59 6.16 -0.95
N ASN A 133 3.50 6.36 -1.70
CA ASN A 133 2.12 6.45 -1.21
C ASN A 133 1.86 7.62 -0.23
N ASN A 134 2.85 8.48 0.00
CA ASN A 134 2.80 9.58 0.97
C ASN A 134 2.67 10.95 0.28
N GLY A 135 2.37 10.98 -1.01
CA GLY A 135 2.23 12.20 -1.80
C GLY A 135 1.43 11.97 -3.06
N ASP A 136 1.21 13.06 -3.77
CA ASP A 136 0.64 13.07 -5.11
C ASP A 136 1.73 13.45 -6.12
N CYS A 137 1.81 12.74 -7.25
CA CYS A 137 2.75 13.09 -8.31
C CYS A 137 2.15 14.20 -9.17
N VAL A 138 2.75 15.38 -9.12
CA VAL A 138 2.31 16.57 -9.87
C VAL A 138 3.44 16.98 -10.79
N CYS A 139 3.20 16.91 -12.11
CA CYS A 139 4.18 17.24 -13.14
C CYS A 139 5.57 16.58 -12.97
N GLY A 140 5.62 15.32 -12.51
CA GLY A 140 6.89 14.59 -12.35
C GLY A 140 7.64 14.90 -11.05
N THR A 141 7.04 15.68 -10.15
CA THR A 141 7.54 15.92 -8.78
C THR A 141 6.51 15.47 -7.76
N CYS A 142 6.97 14.92 -6.63
CA CYS A 142 6.07 14.52 -5.56
C CYS A 142 5.72 15.69 -4.64
N GLU A 143 4.42 15.96 -4.50
CA GLU A 143 3.86 16.81 -3.46
C GLU A 143 3.43 15.96 -2.27
N CYS A 144 4.17 16.06 -1.17
CA CYS A 144 3.90 15.22 0.00
C CYS A 144 2.63 15.62 0.75
N LYS A 145 1.88 14.60 1.19
CA LYS A 145 0.64 14.77 1.96
C LYS A 145 0.91 15.54 3.25
N LYS A 146 -0.01 16.43 3.59
CA LYS A 146 -0.01 17.14 4.87
C LYS A 146 -0.74 16.31 5.92
N ARG A 147 -0.24 16.33 7.16
CA ARG A 147 -0.84 15.69 8.33
C ARG A 147 -1.74 16.69 9.07
N GLU A 148 -2.61 16.18 9.94
CA GLU A 148 -3.39 17.01 10.87
C GLU A 148 -2.50 17.75 11.89
N ASN A 149 -1.44 17.09 12.36
CA ASN A 149 -0.42 17.72 13.18
C ASN A 149 0.60 18.43 12.28
N PRO A 150 0.74 19.78 12.37
CA PRO A 150 1.67 20.53 11.52
C PRO A 150 3.14 20.20 11.73
N GLU A 151 3.50 19.70 12.91
CA GLU A 151 4.88 19.28 13.23
C GLU A 151 5.25 17.96 12.54
N GLU A 152 4.27 17.17 12.11
CA GLU A 152 4.46 15.88 11.46
C GLU A 152 4.41 16.03 9.95
N ARG A 153 5.48 15.63 9.27
CA ARG A 153 5.63 15.84 7.83
C ARG A 153 6.26 14.65 7.14
N TYR A 154 5.78 14.41 5.93
CA TYR A 154 6.50 13.64 4.93
C TYR A 154 7.47 14.55 4.17
N SER A 155 8.59 14.00 3.71
CA SER A 155 9.61 14.74 2.98
C SER A 155 10.45 13.80 2.10
N GLY A 156 11.39 14.37 1.36
CA GLY A 156 12.16 13.65 0.35
C GLY A 156 11.57 13.87 -1.04
N MET A 157 12.36 13.55 -2.07
CA MET A 157 11.97 13.74 -3.47
C MET A 157 10.78 12.87 -3.85
N PHE A 158 10.61 11.73 -3.17
CA PHE A 158 9.55 10.75 -3.40
C PHE A 158 8.67 10.57 -2.16
N CYS A 159 8.66 11.54 -1.24
CA CYS A 159 7.94 11.47 0.04
C CYS A 159 8.24 10.20 0.86
N GLU A 160 9.48 9.71 0.74
CA GLU A 160 9.94 8.47 1.35
C GLU A 160 10.32 8.62 2.82
N CYS A 161 10.60 9.85 3.25
CA CYS A 161 10.99 10.18 4.61
C CYS A 161 9.82 10.74 5.42
N ASP A 162 9.84 10.48 6.72
CA ASP A 162 8.98 11.18 7.69
C ASP A 162 9.74 11.41 9.01
N ASN A 163 9.22 12.32 9.83
CA ASN A 163 9.81 12.70 11.11
C ASN A 163 9.04 12.18 12.34
N PHE A 164 8.19 11.15 12.19
CA PHE A 164 7.32 10.67 13.26
C PHE A 164 7.27 9.15 13.44
N ASN A 165 7.77 8.38 12.47
CA ASN A 165 7.93 6.92 12.55
C ASN A 165 9.36 6.49 12.94
N CYS A 166 10.03 7.23 13.81
CA CYS A 166 11.27 6.78 14.44
C CYS A 166 11.02 5.84 15.63
N ASP A 167 12.07 5.15 16.06
CA ASP A 167 12.05 4.32 17.25
C ASP A 167 11.61 5.10 18.49
N ARG A 168 10.89 4.41 19.37
CA ARG A 168 10.35 4.96 20.61
C ARG A 168 10.91 4.21 21.80
N SER A 169 11.26 4.96 22.85
CA SER A 169 11.56 4.42 24.17
C SER A 169 10.70 5.12 25.21
N ASN A 170 10.11 4.35 26.14
CA ASN A 170 9.16 4.85 27.13
C ASN A 170 8.02 5.70 26.51
N ASN A 171 7.50 5.24 25.36
CA ASN A 171 6.47 5.92 24.54
C ASN A 171 6.85 7.29 23.95
N LYS A 172 8.10 7.74 24.13
CA LYS A 172 8.62 8.98 23.54
C LYS A 172 9.39 8.70 22.26
N LEU A 173 9.17 9.52 21.24
CA LEU A 173 9.94 9.50 19.99
C LEU A 173 11.40 9.80 20.31
N CYS A 174 12.32 8.95 19.85
CA CYS A 174 13.75 9.06 20.14
C CYS A 174 14.05 9.23 21.63
N GLY A 175 13.28 8.55 22.50
CA GLY A 175 13.45 8.59 23.95
C GLY A 175 13.19 9.95 24.59
N GLY A 176 12.85 10.98 23.80
CA GLY A 176 12.86 12.38 24.21
C GLY A 176 14.26 13.00 24.33
N HIS A 177 15.29 12.33 23.79
CA HIS A 177 16.71 12.73 23.84
C HIS A 177 17.33 12.79 22.45
N GLY A 178 16.54 13.28 21.50
CA GLY A 178 16.94 13.42 20.12
C GLY A 178 15.77 13.87 19.27
N HIS A 179 16.04 14.05 17.98
CA HIS A 179 15.02 14.37 17.00
C HIS A 179 14.99 13.32 15.89
N CYS A 180 13.83 13.15 15.27
CA CYS A 180 13.61 12.19 14.21
C CYS A 180 13.90 12.83 12.85
N GLU A 181 14.87 12.28 12.12
CA GLU A 181 15.20 12.69 10.76
C GLU A 181 15.12 11.48 9.82
N CYS A 182 14.16 11.51 8.89
CA CYS A 182 13.90 10.41 7.95
C CYS A 182 13.88 9.03 8.60
N ARG A 183 13.05 8.85 9.64
CA ARG A 183 12.89 7.60 10.42
C ARG A 183 14.12 7.13 11.19
N VAL A 184 15.16 7.95 11.28
CA VAL A 184 16.33 7.69 12.12
C VAL A 184 16.38 8.71 13.26
N CYS A 185 16.62 8.23 14.47
CA CYS A 185 16.82 9.12 15.61
C CYS A 185 18.24 9.70 15.58
N ILE A 186 18.32 11.04 15.56
CA ILE A 186 19.55 11.79 15.75
C ILE A 186 19.59 12.18 17.23
N CYS A 187 20.42 11.46 17.99
CA CYS A 187 20.51 11.61 19.43
C CYS A 187 21.21 12.91 19.84
N ASP A 188 20.73 13.48 20.95
CA ASP A 188 21.38 14.59 21.63
C ASP A 188 22.76 14.16 22.17
N ALA A 189 23.59 15.15 22.50
CA ALA A 189 24.88 14.89 23.12
C ALA A 189 24.73 14.03 24.39
N ASN A 190 25.60 13.03 24.53
CA ASN A 190 25.60 12.03 25.61
C ASN A 190 24.45 11.01 25.58
N TRP A 191 23.74 10.87 24.46
CA TRP A 191 22.77 9.78 24.26
C TRP A 191 23.13 8.94 23.03
N THR A 192 22.82 7.66 23.08
CA THR A 192 23.06 6.70 22.00
C THR A 192 21.96 5.63 21.97
N GLY A 193 22.07 4.70 21.02
CA GLY A 193 21.04 3.69 20.73
C GLY A 193 20.09 4.15 19.63
N SER A 194 19.38 3.21 19.02
CA SER A 194 18.48 3.51 17.90
C SER A 194 17.28 4.38 18.31
N ALA A 195 16.89 4.31 19.58
CA ALA A 195 15.84 5.12 20.19
C ALA A 195 16.38 6.24 21.09
N CYS A 196 17.69 6.53 21.09
CA CYS A 196 18.35 7.50 21.98
C CYS A 196 18.02 7.32 23.47
N ASP A 197 17.93 6.07 23.91
CA ASP A 197 17.54 5.69 25.27
C ASP A 197 18.73 5.32 26.16
N CYS A 198 19.92 5.21 25.58
CA CYS A 198 21.13 4.87 26.29
C CYS A 198 21.92 6.13 26.64
N SER A 199 21.96 6.49 27.92
CA SER A 199 22.80 7.58 28.40
C SER A 199 24.27 7.16 28.43
N LEU A 200 25.15 8.02 27.90
CA LEU A 200 26.60 7.92 28.00
C LEU A 200 27.13 8.52 29.31
N ASP A 201 26.27 9.13 30.11
CA ASP A 201 26.66 9.62 31.43
C ASP A 201 26.97 8.44 32.36
N THR A 202 28.14 8.50 32.99
CA THR A 202 28.65 7.46 33.91
C THR A 202 28.50 7.85 35.37
N THR A 203 27.94 9.04 35.66
CA THR A 203 27.75 9.53 37.03
C THR A 203 26.90 8.58 37.88
N THR A 204 25.87 7.97 37.29
CA THR A 204 25.01 6.97 37.97
C THR A 204 25.73 5.66 38.28
N CYS A 205 26.81 5.35 37.56
CA CYS A 205 27.65 4.16 37.75
C CYS A 205 28.82 4.40 38.72
N LEU A 206 29.00 5.61 39.24
CA LEU A 206 30.11 5.95 40.13
C LEU A 206 29.83 5.44 41.54
N ALA A 207 30.65 4.50 42.01
CA ALA A 207 30.53 3.96 43.36
C ALA A 207 31.15 4.88 44.42
N SER A 208 30.88 4.60 45.71
CA SER A 208 31.44 5.34 46.85
C SER A 208 32.97 5.35 46.89
N ASN A 209 33.61 4.33 46.30
CA ASN A 209 35.06 4.24 46.17
C ASN A 209 35.63 5.08 45.00
N LYS A 210 34.79 5.89 44.34
CA LYS A 210 35.11 6.73 43.16
C LYS A 210 35.51 5.95 41.91
N GLN A 211 35.22 4.66 41.86
CA GLN A 211 35.42 3.84 40.66
C GLN A 211 34.08 3.54 39.99
N ILE A 212 34.08 3.48 38.66
CA ILE A 212 32.92 3.03 37.89
C ILE A 212 32.65 1.57 38.24
N CYS A 213 31.43 1.26 38.67
CA CYS A 213 30.98 -0.10 39.01
C CYS A 213 31.93 -0.83 39.97
N ASN A 214 32.45 -0.12 40.99
CA ASN A 214 33.45 -0.62 41.95
C ASN A 214 34.72 -1.23 41.30
N GLY A 215 35.02 -0.91 40.03
CA GLY A 215 36.10 -1.53 39.26
C GLY A 215 35.82 -3.01 38.88
N ARG A 216 34.57 -3.45 38.99
CA ARG A 216 34.13 -4.85 38.82
C ARG A 216 33.09 -5.03 37.72
N GLY A 217 32.91 -4.03 36.87
CA GLY A 217 31.90 -4.04 35.82
C GLY A 217 32.11 -2.93 34.79
N THR A 218 31.29 -2.96 33.74
CA THR A 218 31.18 -1.92 32.72
C THR A 218 29.91 -1.10 32.95
N CYS A 219 29.97 0.21 32.76
CA CYS A 219 28.77 1.04 32.77
C CYS A 219 28.15 1.03 31.38
N GLU A 220 26.95 0.46 31.26
CA GLU A 220 26.19 0.36 30.02
C GLU A 220 24.87 1.11 30.24
N CYS A 221 24.65 2.20 29.48
CA CYS A 221 23.43 3.01 29.54
C CYS A 221 23.10 3.54 30.95
N GLY A 222 24.12 3.99 31.70
CA GLY A 222 23.95 4.48 33.08
C GLY A 222 23.69 3.39 34.12
N THR A 223 23.80 2.10 33.75
CA THR A 223 23.64 0.96 34.65
C THR A 223 24.91 0.11 34.68
N CYS A 224 25.33 -0.34 35.86
CA CYS A 224 26.48 -1.21 35.97
C CYS A 224 26.16 -2.65 35.57
N ARG A 225 26.90 -3.16 34.59
CA ARG A 225 26.94 -4.57 34.24
C ARG A 225 28.18 -5.21 34.87
N CYS A 226 27.96 -5.94 35.96
CA CYS A 226 29.03 -6.60 36.70
C CYS A 226 29.69 -7.71 35.85
N THR A 227 31.02 -7.73 35.82
CA THR A 227 31.79 -8.71 35.02
C THR A 227 31.70 -10.11 35.61
N ASP A 228 31.62 -10.21 36.94
CA ASP A 228 31.50 -11.48 37.66
C ASP A 228 30.12 -11.58 38.33
N PRO A 229 29.34 -12.65 38.04
CA PRO A 229 27.97 -12.82 38.53
C PRO A 229 27.84 -12.93 40.05
N LYS A 230 28.95 -13.12 40.79
CA LYS A 230 28.93 -13.11 42.26
C LYS A 230 28.73 -11.70 42.84
N PHE A 231 28.99 -10.65 42.06
CA PHE A 231 28.76 -9.27 42.45
C PHE A 231 27.41 -8.77 41.94
N GLN A 232 26.68 -8.08 42.81
CA GLN A 232 25.34 -7.56 42.56
C GLN A 232 25.24 -6.13 43.13
N GLY A 233 24.09 -5.50 42.91
CA GLY A 233 23.82 -4.13 43.32
C GLY A 233 24.05 -3.11 42.19
N PRO A 234 23.53 -1.88 42.35
CA PRO A 234 23.58 -0.82 41.35
C PRO A 234 25.00 -0.45 40.88
N SER A 235 26.03 -0.72 41.70
CA SER A 235 27.42 -0.42 41.38
C SER A 235 28.36 -1.63 41.54
N CYS A 236 27.84 -2.87 41.58
CA CYS A 236 28.62 -4.10 41.80
C CYS A 236 29.32 -4.20 43.17
N GLU A 237 28.73 -3.60 44.20
CA GLU A 237 29.27 -3.53 45.56
C GLU A 237 28.95 -4.77 46.41
N ILE A 238 27.83 -5.45 46.15
CA ILE A 238 27.32 -6.54 47.01
C ILE A 238 27.95 -7.86 46.56
N CYS A 239 28.58 -8.59 47.49
CA CYS A 239 29.11 -9.93 47.23
C CYS A 239 28.66 -10.91 48.33
N PRO A 240 27.51 -11.59 48.16
CA PRO A 240 26.98 -12.49 49.18
C PRO A 240 27.89 -13.69 49.49
N THR A 241 28.77 -14.06 48.56
CA THR A 241 29.66 -15.22 48.65
C THR A 241 31.10 -14.86 49.03
N CYS A 242 31.39 -13.58 49.30
CA CYS A 242 32.74 -13.14 49.66
C CYS A 242 33.07 -13.44 51.14
N PRO A 243 34.28 -13.93 51.47
CA PRO A 243 34.70 -14.15 52.84
C PRO A 243 34.75 -12.83 53.64
N GLY A 244 33.96 -12.72 54.70
CA GLY A 244 33.93 -11.55 55.59
C GLY A 244 32.52 -11.03 55.92
N VAL A 245 31.52 -11.28 55.08
CA VAL A 245 30.15 -10.78 55.26
C VAL A 245 29.40 -11.50 56.40
N CYS A 246 29.76 -12.76 56.69
CA CYS A 246 29.17 -13.53 57.80
C CYS A 246 29.48 -12.96 59.20
N ALA A 247 30.40 -12.01 59.34
CA ALA A 247 30.74 -11.37 60.62
C ALA A 247 29.92 -10.11 60.92
N GLU A 248 29.25 -9.51 59.91
CA GLU A 248 28.45 -8.28 60.08
C GLU A 248 26.95 -8.54 60.30
N HIS A 249 26.46 -9.76 60.04
CA HIS A 249 25.06 -10.16 60.27
C HIS A 249 24.89 -11.15 61.45
N LYS A 250 25.60 -10.90 62.55
CA LYS A 250 25.45 -11.68 63.79
C LYS A 250 24.53 -10.98 64.79
#